data_AF-A0A438VN44-F1
#
_entry.id   AF-A0A438VN44-F1
#
_cell.length_a   1.000
_cell.length_b   1.000
_cell.length_c   1.000
_cell.angle_alpha   90.00
_cell.angle_beta   90.00
_cell.angle_gamma   90.00
#
_symmetry.space_group_name_H-M   'P 1'
#
loop_
_entity.id
_entity.type
_entity.pdbx_description
1 polymer ?
#
loop_
_entity_poly.entity_id
_entity_poly.type
_entity_poly.pdbx_seq_one_letter_code
_entity_poly.pdbx_strand_id
1 'polypeptide(L)'
;ILSDRVRDVIAPKKLSSDRWIEVHRMAHLCGIKSTATMMFGSVDNEEDVVEHLQRVRDLQDETGGFRAFILWSFQPNNTPLKEEIP
;
A
#
# COMPACT_ATOMS: atom_id res chain seq x y z
N ILE A 1 1.43 1.36 -3.12
CA ILE A 1 1.45 -0.08 -3.48
C ILE A 1 2.03 -0.94 -2.34
N LEU A 2 1.46 -2.12 -2.14
CA LEU A 2 1.93 -3.17 -1.23
C LEU A 2 2.50 -4.27 -2.14
N SER A 3 3.68 -4.00 -2.69
CA SER A 3 4.52 -4.89 -3.51
C SER A 3 5.94 -4.49 -3.12
N ASP A 4 6.74 -5.43 -2.61
CA ASP A 4 8.06 -5.08 -2.09
C ASP A 4 8.99 -4.58 -3.21
N ARG A 5 8.84 -5.09 -4.43
CA ARG A 5 9.50 -4.57 -5.64
C ARG A 5 9.30 -3.06 -5.81
N VAL A 6 8.07 -2.57 -5.64
CA VAL A 6 7.74 -1.13 -5.75
C VAL A 6 8.21 -0.35 -4.52
N ARG A 7 8.07 -0.94 -3.33
CA ARG A 7 8.45 -0.28 -2.06
C ARG A 7 9.94 -0.11 -1.91
N ASP A 8 10.74 -1.06 -2.38
CA ASP A 8 12.20 -0.98 -2.33
C ASP A 8 12.74 0.17 -3.18
N VAL A 9 12.03 0.54 -4.24
CA VAL A 9 12.38 1.69 -5.08
C VAL A 9 11.86 2.99 -4.48
N ILE A 10 10.56 3.08 -4.18
CA ILE A 10 9.91 4.36 -3.84
C ILE A 10 10.02 4.70 -2.35
N ALA A 11 10.11 3.68 -1.48
CA ALA A 11 10.03 3.85 -0.05
C ALA A 11 10.86 2.81 0.75
N PRO A 12 12.17 2.64 0.45
CA PRO A 12 13.00 1.57 1.04
C PRO A 12 13.13 1.63 2.56
N LYS A 13 12.87 2.80 3.16
CA LYS A 13 12.91 3.00 4.62
C LYS A 13 11.59 2.67 5.32
N LYS A 14 10.53 2.34 4.58
CA LYS A 14 9.23 1.95 5.15
C LYS A 14 9.21 0.46 5.45
N LEU A 15 8.19 0.05 6.19
CA LEU A 15 7.88 -1.36 6.47
C LEU A 15 7.74 -2.17 5.16
N SER A 16 7.99 -3.47 5.19
CA SER A 16 7.59 -4.37 4.10
C SER A 16 6.06 -4.44 3.95
N SER A 17 5.61 -4.97 2.82
CA SER A 17 4.19 -5.18 2.55
C SER A 17 3.53 -6.09 3.59
N ASP A 18 4.21 -7.16 3.99
CA ASP A 18 3.71 -8.12 4.99
C ASP A 18 3.61 -7.49 6.38
N ARG A 19 4.62 -6.72 6.81
CA ARG A 19 4.57 -6.01 8.10
C ARG A 19 3.47 -4.97 8.14
N TRP A 20 3.19 -4.32 7.00
CA TRP A 20 2.05 -3.40 6.92
C TRP A 20 0.73 -4.14 7.15
N ILE A 21 0.52 -5.29 6.50
CA ILE A 21 -0.67 -6.13 6.69
C ILE A 21 -0.79 -6.62 8.14
N GLU A 22 0.31 -7.06 8.75
CA GLU A 22 0.33 -7.52 10.13
C GLU A 22 -0.07 -6.42 11.12
N VAL A 23 0.44 -5.19 10.96
CA VAL A 23 0.07 -4.07 11.82
C VAL A 23 -1.44 -3.79 11.75
N HIS A 24 -2.00 -3.76 10.54
CA HIS A 24 -3.45 -3.56 10.36
C HIS A 24 -4.26 -4.73 10.94
N ARG A 25 -3.82 -5.97 10.74
CA ARG A 25 -4.43 -7.16 11.35
C ARG A 25 -4.48 -7.06 12.87
N MET A 26 -3.36 -6.73 13.51
CA MET A 26 -3.28 -6.57 14.95
C MET A 26 -4.20 -5.45 15.44
N ALA A 27 -4.22 -4.31 14.75
CA ALA A 27 -5.14 -3.22 15.08
C ALA A 27 -6.60 -3.68 15.00
N HIS A 28 -6.98 -4.39 13.93
CA HIS A 28 -8.34 -4.89 13.74
C HIS A 28 -8.75 -5.90 14.82
N LEU A 29 -7.85 -6.80 15.21
CA LEU A 29 -8.07 -7.77 16.30
C LEU A 29 -8.24 -7.08 17.66
N CYS A 30 -7.61 -5.92 17.86
CA CYS A 30 -7.83 -5.06 19.03
C CYS A 30 -9.11 -4.20 18.92
N GLY A 31 -9.95 -4.40 17.90
CA GLY A 31 -11.18 -3.64 17.67
C GLY A 31 -10.96 -2.25 17.05
N ILE A 32 -9.73 -1.90 16.70
CA ILE A 32 -9.39 -0.62 16.07
C ILE A 32 -9.72 -0.72 14.58
N LYS A 33 -10.57 0.17 14.09
CA LYS A 33 -10.87 0.27 12.66
C LYS A 33 -9.86 1.18 11.98
N SER A 34 -9.51 0.87 10.74
CA SER A 34 -8.47 1.58 10.00
C SER A 34 -8.87 1.85 8.54
N THR A 35 -7.96 2.47 7.78
CA THR A 35 -8.14 2.80 6.36
C THR A 35 -6.94 2.29 5.58
N ALA A 36 -7.18 1.69 4.41
CA ALA A 36 -6.15 1.32 3.47
C ALA A 36 -5.94 2.42 2.41
N THR A 37 -4.70 2.66 2.01
CA THR A 37 -4.36 3.67 0.99
C THR A 37 -3.49 3.08 -0.11
N MET A 38 -3.69 3.56 -1.34
CA MET A 38 -2.89 3.18 -2.50
C MET A 38 -2.51 4.42 -3.32
N MET A 39 -1.22 4.73 -3.34
CA MET A 39 -0.64 5.56 -4.39
C MET A 39 -0.31 4.68 -5.59
N PHE A 40 -0.67 5.10 -6.80
CA PHE A 40 -0.45 4.38 -8.07
C PHE A 40 0.06 5.32 -9.17
N GLY A 41 0.58 4.75 -10.26
CA GLY A 41 1.07 5.51 -11.43
C GLY A 41 2.49 6.03 -11.26
N SER A 42 3.32 5.27 -10.54
CA SER A 42 4.75 5.51 -10.32
C SER A 42 5.57 4.44 -11.05
N VAL A 43 6.31 3.59 -10.33
CA VAL A 43 7.08 2.45 -10.92
C VAL A 43 6.29 1.14 -10.95
N ASP A 44 5.05 1.20 -10.47
CA ASP A 44 4.11 0.09 -10.39
C ASP A 44 3.56 -0.29 -11.76
N ASN A 45 3.28 -1.59 -11.92
CA ASN A 45 2.55 -2.13 -13.05
C ASN A 45 1.17 -2.67 -12.60
N GLU A 46 0.41 -3.20 -13.55
CA GLU A 46 -0.93 -3.73 -13.29
C GLU A 46 -0.90 -4.89 -12.28
N GLU A 47 0.12 -5.74 -12.35
CA GLU A 47 0.30 -6.85 -11.42
C GLU A 47 0.49 -6.38 -9.97
N ASP A 48 1.30 -5.32 -9.74
CA ASP A 48 1.48 -4.79 -8.38
C ASP A 48 0.21 -4.14 -7.83
N VAL A 49 -0.58 -3.51 -8.71
CA VAL A 49 -1.88 -2.93 -8.33
C VAL A 49 -2.85 -4.03 -7.92
N VAL A 50 -2.94 -5.11 -8.71
CA VAL A 50 -3.77 -6.27 -8.39
C VAL A 50 -3.31 -6.92 -7.08
N GLU A 51 -1.99 -7.08 -6.89
CA GLU A 51 -1.41 -7.65 -5.68
C GLU A 51 -1.75 -6.81 -4.43
N HIS A 52 -1.65 -5.47 -4.52
CA HIS A 52 -2.06 -4.58 -3.44
C HIS A 52 -3.53 -4.73 -3.08
N LEU A 53 -4.41 -4.70 -4.09
CA LEU A 53 -5.86 -4.82 -3.89
C LEU A 53 -6.23 -6.18 -3.29
N GLN A 54 -5.58 -7.25 -3.76
CA GLN A 54 -5.78 -8.60 -3.26
C GLN A 54 -5.41 -8.70 -1.77
N ARG A 55 -4.23 -8.20 -1.37
CA ARG A 55 -3.81 -8.16 0.04
C ARG A 55 -4.77 -7.41 0.95
N VAL A 56 -5.24 -6.24 0.51
CA VAL A 56 -6.21 -5.44 1.28
C VAL A 56 -7.55 -6.16 1.40
N ARG A 57 -8.03 -6.79 0.32
CA ARG A 57 -9.27 -7.57 0.32
C ARG A 57 -9.18 -8.77 1.25
N ASP A 58 -8.10 -9.54 1.18
CA ASP A 58 -7.92 -10.73 2.01
C ASP A 58 -7.92 -10.39 3.51
N LEU A 59 -7.23 -9.30 3.89
CA LEU A 59 -7.27 -8.85 5.29
C LEU A 59 -8.66 -8.31 5.68
N GLN A 60 -9.38 -7.68 4.75
CA GLN A 60 -10.75 -7.24 5.00
C GLN A 60 -11.69 -8.43 5.20
N ASP A 61 -11.59 -9.47 4.38
CA ASP A 61 -12.40 -10.68 4.49
C ASP A 61 -12.14 -11.41 5.82
N GLU A 62 -10.91 -11.36 6.31
CA GLU A 62 -10.54 -11.94 7.60
C GLU A 62 -11.06 -11.13 8.80
N THR A 63 -10.95 -9.79 8.77
CA THR A 63 -11.08 -8.97 9.98
C THR A 63 -12.22 -7.95 9.95
N GLY A 64 -12.76 -7.63 8.78
CA GLY A 64 -13.76 -6.58 8.57
C GLY A 64 -13.33 -5.20 9.12
N GLY A 65 -12.02 -4.95 9.21
CA GLY A 65 -11.46 -3.84 9.98
C GLY A 65 -11.25 -2.53 9.19
N PHE A 66 -11.15 -2.61 7.86
CA PHE A 66 -11.07 -1.44 7.01
C PHE A 66 -12.44 -0.77 6.85
N ARG A 67 -12.47 0.55 6.99
CA ARG A 67 -13.67 1.38 6.76
C ARG A 67 -13.70 2.04 5.40
N ALA A 68 -12.52 2.28 4.84
CA ALA A 68 -12.37 2.95 3.56
C ALA A 68 -11.11 2.45 2.86
N PHE A 69 -11.15 2.57 1.54
CA PHE A 69 -10.00 2.44 0.66
C PHE A 69 -9.84 3.75 -0.10
N ILE A 70 -8.65 4.37 -0.01
CA ILE A 70 -8.38 5.67 -0.61
C ILE A 70 -7.24 5.51 -1.62
N LEU A 71 -7.57 5.68 -2.90
CA LEU A 71 -6.61 5.72 -3.98
C LEU A 71 -6.27 7.16 -4.37
N TRP A 72 -5.02 7.39 -4.76
CA TRP A 72 -4.58 8.68 -5.30
C TRP A 72 -3.44 8.48 -6.28
N SER A 73 -3.39 9.30 -7.33
CA SER A 73 -2.34 9.23 -8.35
C SER A 73 -1.04 9.83 -7.82
N PHE A 74 0.09 9.23 -8.19
CA PHE A 74 1.42 9.78 -7.90
C PHE A 74 1.56 11.20 -8.44
N GLN A 75 2.17 12.07 -7.64
CA GLN A 75 2.43 13.47 -7.99
C GLN A 75 3.95 13.67 -8.07
N PRO A 76 4.55 13.71 -9.27
CA PRO A 76 6.01 13.69 -9.42
C PRO A 76 6.69 15.01 -9.06
N ASN A 77 5.96 16.13 -9.12
CA ASN A 77 6.55 17.44 -8.86
C ASN A 77 7.08 17.56 -7.43
N ASN A 78 8.26 18.18 -7.29
CA ASN A 78 8.97 18.35 -6.01
C ASN A 78 9.34 17.03 -5.31
N THR A 79 9.57 15.96 -6.07
CA THR A 79 10.08 14.67 -5.55
C THR A 79 11.39 14.28 -6.24
N PRO A 80 12.37 13.67 -5.52
CA PRO A 80 13.59 13.13 -6.14
C PRO A 80 13.30 12.08 -7.22
N LEU A 81 12.19 11.35 -7.08
CA LEU A 81 11.80 10.28 -8.00
C LEU A 81 11.59 10.76 -9.44
N LYS A 82 11.23 12.04 -9.64
CA LYS A 82 11.11 12.65 -10.98
C LYS A 82 12.43 12.68 -11.75
N GLU A 83 13.56 12.77 -11.05
CA GLU A 83 14.89 12.77 -11.66
C GLU A 83 15.38 11.34 -11.94
N GLU A 84 15.00 10.39 -11.08
CA GLU A 84 15.40 8.98 -11.19
C GLU A 84 14.57 8.21 -12.23
N ILE A 85 13.29 8.59 -12.41
CA ILE A 85 12.32 7.90 -13.27
C ILE A 85 11.45 8.97 -13.96
N PRO A 86 11.94 9.56 -15.07
CA PRO A 86 11.30 10.69 -15.75
C PRO A 86 10.00 10.33 -16.48
#